data_AF-A0A3B0UYJ4-F1
#
_entry.id   AF-A0A3B0UYJ4-F1
#
_cell.length_a   1.000
_cell.length_b   1.000
_cell.length_c   1.000
_cell.angle_alpha   90.00
_cell.angle_beta   90.00
_cell.angle_gamma   90.00
#
_symmetry.space_group_name_H-M   'P 1'
#
loop_
_entity.id
_entity.type
_entity.pdbx_description
1 polymer ?
#
loop_
_entity_poly.entity_id
_entity_poly.type
_entity_poly.pdbx_seq_one_letter_code
_entity_poly.pdbx_strand_id
1 'polypeptide(L)'
;MAIKKSDLYSSLWASCDELRGGMDASQYKDYVLFMLFIKYISDKYGHSDAFAPPVTIPPGASFADMVTLKGKSDIGDKINTQVIQPLIDTNSRLARSDFPDFNDPNKLGEGKAMVDRLTNL
;
A
#
# COMPACT_ATOMS: atom_id res chain seq x y z
N MET A 1 25.55 -2.78 -14.30
CA MET A 1 25.41 -1.78 -15.39
C MET A 1 24.84 -0.51 -14.76
N ALA A 2 25.38 0.67 -15.02
CA ALA A 2 24.87 1.90 -14.40
C ALA A 2 23.47 2.21 -14.94
N ILE A 3 22.46 2.20 -14.08
CA ILE A 3 21.09 2.57 -14.45
C ILE A 3 21.09 4.08 -14.73
N LYS A 4 20.68 4.48 -15.94
CA LYS A 4 20.52 5.91 -16.25
C LYS A 4 19.30 6.43 -15.52
N LYS A 5 19.38 7.66 -15.01
CA LYS A 5 18.24 8.30 -14.33
C LYS A 5 16.98 8.31 -15.20
N SER A 6 17.14 8.49 -16.52
CA SER A 6 16.05 8.41 -17.50
C SER A 6 15.33 7.05 -17.46
N ASP A 7 16.09 5.96 -17.47
CA ASP A 7 15.54 4.61 -17.56
C ASP A 7 14.83 4.23 -16.25
N LEU A 8 15.36 4.70 -15.11
CA LEU A 8 14.70 4.60 -13.81
C LEU A 8 13.36 5.35 -13.81
N TYR A 9 13.34 6.60 -14.26
CA TYR A 9 12.11 7.40 -14.30
C TYR A 9 11.08 6.81 -15.25
N SER A 10 11.48 6.35 -16.44
CA SER A 10 10.59 5.68 -17.38
C SER A 10 10.02 4.39 -16.80
N SER A 11 10.83 3.59 -16.10
CA SER A 11 10.37 2.38 -15.42
C SER A 11 9.37 2.69 -14.31
N LEU A 12 9.67 3.67 -13.45
CA LEU A 12 8.77 4.08 -12.38
C LEU A 12 7.44 4.62 -12.92
N TRP A 13 7.49 5.42 -13.99
CA TRP A 13 6.31 5.98 -14.61
C TRP A 13 5.44 4.91 -15.28
N ALA A 14 6.07 3.96 -15.99
CA ALA A 14 5.38 2.83 -16.61
C ALA A 14 4.69 1.95 -15.56
N SER A 15 5.38 1.66 -14.44
CA SER A 15 4.76 0.96 -13.31
C SER A 15 3.57 1.75 -12.77
N CYS A 16 3.70 3.05 -12.54
CA CYS A 16 2.56 3.87 -12.08
C CYS A 16 1.37 3.89 -13.04
N ASP A 17 1.58 3.83 -14.35
CA ASP A 17 0.47 3.82 -15.33
C ASP A 17 -0.18 2.42 -15.43
N GLU A 18 0.61 1.36 -15.36
CA GLU A 18 0.10 -0.02 -15.27
C GLU A 18 -0.74 -0.23 -14.01
N LEU A 19 -0.29 0.33 -12.89
CA LEU A 19 -0.98 0.30 -11.59
C LEU A 19 -2.29 1.10 -11.61
N ARG A 20 -2.35 2.23 -12.33
CA ARG A 20 -3.56 3.03 -12.48
C ARG A 20 -4.66 2.26 -13.24
N GLY A 21 -4.27 1.50 -14.27
CA GLY A 21 -5.20 0.77 -15.12
C GLY A 21 -6.33 1.67 -15.63
N GLY A 22 -7.59 1.25 -15.42
CA GLY A 22 -8.79 2.00 -15.77
C GLY A 22 -9.34 2.92 -14.68
N MET A 23 -8.65 3.08 -13.54
CA MET A 23 -9.13 3.90 -12.42
C MET A 23 -8.98 5.39 -12.74
N ASP A 24 -9.96 6.20 -12.33
CA ASP A 24 -9.86 7.65 -12.42
C ASP A 24 -8.68 8.16 -11.55
N ALA A 25 -7.96 9.17 -12.05
CA ALA A 25 -6.77 9.68 -11.39
C ALA A 25 -7.05 10.18 -9.96
N SER A 26 -8.25 10.74 -9.71
CA SER A 26 -8.63 11.22 -8.37
C SER A 26 -8.74 10.09 -7.36
N GLN A 27 -9.17 8.90 -7.79
CA GLN A 27 -9.30 7.71 -6.97
C GLN A 27 -7.96 6.99 -6.82
N TYR A 28 -7.19 6.87 -7.91
CA TYR A 28 -5.88 6.22 -7.89
C TYR A 28 -4.89 6.89 -6.95
N LYS A 29 -4.97 8.23 -6.85
CA LYS A 29 -4.16 9.04 -5.94
C LYS A 29 -4.18 8.52 -4.50
N ASP A 30 -5.33 8.12 -3.98
CA ASP A 30 -5.45 7.73 -2.57
C ASP A 30 -4.73 6.38 -2.31
N TYR A 31 -4.79 5.44 -3.26
CA TYR A 31 -4.09 4.15 -3.17
C TYR A 31 -2.58 4.29 -3.32
N VAL A 32 -2.10 5.06 -4.31
CA VAL A 32 -0.66 5.23 -4.52
C VAL A 32 -0.01 6.00 -3.36
N LEU A 33 -0.70 7.02 -2.82
CA LEU A 33 -0.20 7.76 -1.65
C LEU A 33 -0.12 6.87 -0.41
N PHE A 34 -1.10 5.99 -0.18
CA PHE A 34 -1.02 4.98 0.87
C PHE A 34 0.19 4.06 0.67
N MET A 35 0.39 3.52 -0.53
CA MET A 35 1.51 2.62 -0.84
C MET A 35 2.87 3.28 -0.56
N LEU A 36 3.03 4.53 -0.98
CA LEU A 36 4.24 5.32 -0.70
C LEU A 36 4.41 5.58 0.80
N PHE A 37 3.32 5.91 1.49
CA PHE A 37 3.31 6.14 2.93
C PHE A 37 3.76 4.89 3.70
N ILE A 38 3.10 3.75 3.49
CA ILE A 38 3.41 2.51 4.20
C ILE A 38 4.82 2.02 3.92
N LYS A 39 5.29 2.17 2.66
CA LYS A 39 6.67 1.85 2.28
C LYS A 39 7.65 2.74 3.03
N TYR A 40 7.43 4.05 3.03
CA TYR A 40 8.29 5.02 3.70
C TYR A 40 8.40 4.76 5.21
N ILE A 41 7.27 4.60 5.90
CA ILE A 41 7.27 4.40 7.36
C ILE A 41 7.83 3.02 7.74
N SER A 42 7.59 1.98 6.94
CA SER A 42 8.16 0.65 7.17
C SER A 42 9.68 0.68 7.03
N ASP A 43 10.20 1.33 5.99
CA ASP A 43 11.64 1.43 5.75
C ASP A 43 12.35 2.27 6.82
N LYS A 44 11.69 3.35 7.27
CA LYS A 44 12.29 4.30 8.21
C LYS A 44 12.15 3.87 9.67
N TYR A 45 11.02 3.27 10.03
CA TYR A 45 10.65 3.00 11.43
C TYR A 45 10.46 1.52 11.75
N GLY A 46 10.37 0.63 10.76
CA GLY A 46 10.15 -0.81 10.99
C GLY A 46 11.27 -1.51 11.78
N HIS A 47 12.47 -0.92 11.82
CA HIS A 47 13.61 -1.38 12.61
C HIS A 47 14.17 -0.28 13.53
N SER A 48 13.36 0.73 13.84
CA SER A 48 13.82 1.85 14.65
C SER A 48 13.88 1.45 16.13
N ASP A 49 15.06 1.54 16.74
CA ASP A 49 15.27 1.40 18.18
C ASP A 49 14.86 2.67 18.98
N ALA A 50 14.35 3.70 18.30
CA ALA A 50 13.90 4.92 18.96
C ALA A 50 12.79 4.61 19.97
N PHE A 51 12.92 5.17 21.17
CA PHE A 51 11.97 4.98 22.28
C PHE A 51 10.53 5.45 21.95
N ALA A 52 10.37 6.44 21.07
CA ALA A 52 9.08 6.95 20.62
C ALA A 52 9.17 7.39 19.14
N PRO A 53 9.05 6.48 18.17
CA PRO A 53 9.03 6.85 16.77
C PRO A 53 7.73 7.63 16.46
N PRO A 54 7.74 8.58 15.50
CA PRO A 54 6.54 9.32 15.10
C PRO A 54 5.38 8.44 14.63
N VAL A 55 5.70 7.25 14.10
CA VAL A 55 4.76 6.20 13.70
C VAL A 55 5.32 4.86 14.17
N THR A 56 4.51 4.08 14.87
CA THR A 56 4.85 2.73 15.31
C THR A 56 4.22 1.71 14.35
N ILE A 57 5.02 0.80 13.80
CA ILE A 57 4.54 -0.26 12.91
C ILE A 57 4.32 -1.51 13.76
N PRO A 58 3.07 -1.94 14.01
CA PRO A 58 2.84 -3.17 14.75
C PRO A 58 3.30 -4.39 13.94
N PRO A 59 3.68 -5.50 14.61
CA PRO A 59 4.06 -6.73 13.93
C PRO A 59 2.96 -7.20 12.96
N GLY A 60 3.32 -7.55 11.73
CA GLY A 60 2.37 -7.99 10.70
C GLY A 60 1.74 -6.86 9.88
N ALA A 61 2.00 -5.59 10.20
CA ALA A 61 1.48 -4.43 9.48
C ALA A 61 2.55 -3.66 8.69
N SER A 62 3.71 -4.26 8.44
CA SER A 62 4.74 -3.64 7.61
C SER A 62 4.42 -3.74 6.12
N PHE A 63 5.13 -2.95 5.31
CA PHE A 63 5.07 -3.09 3.85
C PHE A 63 5.45 -4.50 3.39
N ALA A 64 6.42 -5.14 4.04
CA ALA A 64 6.82 -6.51 3.71
C ALA A 64 5.66 -7.49 3.95
N ASP A 65 4.97 -7.36 5.09
CA ASP A 65 3.81 -8.18 5.44
C ASP A 65 2.68 -7.99 4.42
N MET A 66 2.41 -6.75 4.02
CA MET A 66 1.44 -6.43 2.98
C MET A 66 1.77 -7.09 1.64
N VAL A 67 3.05 -7.11 1.23
CA VAL A 67 3.50 -7.79 0.01
C VAL A 67 3.26 -9.31 0.08
N THR A 68 3.32 -9.93 1.27
CA THR A 68 3.00 -11.37 1.43
C THR A 68 1.52 -11.70 1.22
N LEU A 69 0.64 -10.70 1.18
CA LEU A 69 -0.80 -10.89 0.93
C LEU A 69 -1.13 -11.05 -0.56
N LYS A 70 -0.19 -10.74 -1.46
CA LYS A 70 -0.34 -10.87 -2.92
C LYS A 70 -0.79 -12.28 -3.31
N GLY A 71 -1.72 -12.35 -4.26
CA GLY A 71 -2.30 -13.60 -4.76
C GLY A 71 -3.36 -14.24 -3.86
N LYS A 72 -3.65 -13.70 -2.67
CA LYS A 72 -4.74 -14.21 -1.81
C LYS A 72 -6.10 -13.74 -2.32
N SER A 73 -7.09 -14.62 -2.26
CA SER A 73 -8.45 -14.35 -2.76
C SER A 73 -9.19 -13.22 -2.01
N ASP A 74 -8.77 -12.95 -0.78
CA ASP A 74 -9.31 -11.95 0.13
C ASP A 74 -8.27 -10.85 0.44
N ILE A 75 -7.32 -10.60 -0.47
CA ILE A 75 -6.24 -9.62 -0.29
C ILE A 75 -6.76 -8.24 0.14
N GLY A 76 -7.86 -7.74 -0.44
CA GLY A 76 -8.42 -6.43 -0.11
C GLY A 76 -8.83 -6.31 1.35
N ASP A 77 -9.58 -7.30 1.83
CA ASP A 77 -9.99 -7.39 3.23
C ASP A 77 -8.80 -7.57 4.17
N LYS A 78 -7.82 -8.40 3.79
CA LYS A 78 -6.61 -8.60 4.60
C LYS A 78 -5.77 -7.33 4.72
N ILE A 79 -5.64 -6.52 3.66
CA ILE A 79 -4.93 -5.24 3.76
C ILE A 79 -5.66 -4.31 4.74
N ASN A 80 -6.99 -4.21 4.63
CA ASN A 80 -7.78 -3.39 5.54
C ASN A 80 -7.66 -3.84 7.01
N THR A 81 -7.75 -5.14 7.28
CA THR A 81 -7.88 -5.68 8.64
C THR A 81 -6.55 -6.04 9.31
N GLN A 82 -5.54 -6.46 8.54
CA GLN A 82 -4.25 -6.92 9.08
C GLN A 82 -3.16 -5.85 8.98
N VAL A 83 -3.30 -4.87 8.08
CA VAL A 83 -2.31 -3.80 7.90
C VAL A 83 -2.87 -2.46 8.38
N ILE A 84 -3.98 -2.00 7.78
CA ILE A 84 -4.50 -0.66 8.06
C ILE A 84 -5.07 -0.55 9.47
N GLN A 85 -5.91 -1.48 9.90
CA GLN A 85 -6.55 -1.41 11.22
C GLN A 85 -5.53 -1.41 12.37
N PRO A 86 -4.53 -2.31 12.42
CA PRO A 86 -3.52 -2.27 13.48
C PRO A 86 -2.67 -0.99 13.46
N LEU A 87 -2.37 -0.44 12.28
CA LEU A 87 -1.67 0.84 12.16
C LEU A 87 -2.47 1.98 12.79
N ILE A 88 -3.77 2.04 12.55
CA ILE A 88 -4.65 3.06 13.17
C ILE A 88 -4.71 2.85 14.68
N ASP A 89 -4.96 1.63 15.14
CA ASP A 89 -5.12 1.32 16.56
C ASP A 89 -3.86 1.64 17.37
N THR A 90 -2.68 1.46 16.76
CA THR A 90 -1.39 1.73 17.41
C THR A 90 -1.01 3.22 17.36
N ASN A 91 -1.55 3.99 16.40
CA ASN A 91 -1.14 5.37 16.15
C ASN A 91 -2.34 6.32 16.21
N SER A 92 -2.54 6.98 17.34
CA SER A 92 -3.65 7.91 17.58
C SER A 92 -3.73 9.12 16.64
N ARG A 93 -2.69 9.36 15.84
CA ARG A 93 -2.64 10.44 14.82
C ARG A 93 -3.14 10.01 13.46
N LEU A 94 -3.39 8.72 13.25
CA LEU A 94 -3.91 8.15 12.01
C LEU A 94 -5.39 7.83 12.20
N ALA A 95 -6.20 8.13 11.21
CA ALA A 95 -7.63 7.81 11.21
C ALA A 95 -7.98 6.92 10.00
N ARG A 96 -9.08 6.15 10.12
CA ARG A 96 -9.56 5.30 9.01
C ARG A 96 -9.87 6.12 7.75
N SER A 97 -10.33 7.36 7.91
CA SER A 97 -10.63 8.29 6.82
C SER A 97 -9.40 8.69 5.99
N ASP A 98 -8.19 8.51 6.52
CA ASP A 98 -6.95 8.87 5.83
C ASP A 98 -6.50 7.79 4.84
N PHE A 99 -7.13 6.60 4.88
CA PHE A 99 -6.71 5.44 4.11
C PHE A 99 -7.80 4.94 3.19
N PRO A 100 -7.45 4.52 1.96
CA PRO A 100 -8.41 3.97 1.02
C PRO A 100 -8.94 2.61 1.50
N ASP A 101 -10.06 2.19 0.90
CA ASP A 101 -10.64 0.87 1.12
C ASP A 101 -10.14 -0.11 0.06
N PHE A 102 -9.26 -1.04 0.46
CA PHE A 102 -8.71 -2.05 -0.44
C PHE A 102 -9.71 -3.16 -0.80
N ASN A 103 -10.90 -3.18 -0.20
CA ASN A 103 -11.96 -4.14 -0.47
C ASN A 103 -13.18 -3.51 -1.15
N ASP A 104 -13.03 -2.32 -1.76
CA ASP A 104 -14.12 -1.63 -2.47
C ASP A 104 -14.30 -2.20 -3.90
N PRO A 105 -15.37 -2.98 -4.17
CA PRO A 105 -15.57 -3.60 -5.48
C PRO A 105 -15.86 -2.57 -6.58
N ASN A 106 -16.39 -1.39 -6.24
CA ASN A 106 -16.69 -0.36 -7.22
C ASN A 106 -15.42 0.27 -7.81
N LYS A 107 -14.32 0.26 -7.04
CA LYS A 107 -13.03 0.83 -7.45
C LYS A 107 -12.07 -0.24 -7.93
N LEU A 108 -12.05 -1.40 -7.28
CA LEU A 108 -11.04 -2.43 -7.51
C LEU A 108 -11.57 -3.63 -8.32
N GLY A 109 -12.87 -3.68 -8.60
CA GLY A 109 -13.52 -4.81 -9.25
C GLY A 109 -13.87 -5.93 -8.27
N GLU A 110 -14.51 -6.99 -8.76
CA GLU A 110 -14.96 -8.11 -7.92
C GLU A 110 -14.12 -9.37 -8.14
N GLY A 111 -13.99 -10.17 -7.08
CA GLY A 111 -13.34 -11.49 -7.12
C GLY A 111 -11.94 -11.42 -7.74
N LYS A 112 -11.74 -12.16 -8.83
CA LYS A 112 -10.44 -12.28 -9.49
C LYS A 112 -9.88 -10.93 -9.99
N ALA A 113 -10.73 -10.01 -10.44
CA ALA A 113 -10.27 -8.71 -10.94
C ALA A 113 -9.57 -7.88 -9.84
N MET A 114 -10.13 -7.90 -8.62
CA MET A 114 -9.52 -7.26 -7.45
C MET A 114 -8.20 -7.94 -7.09
N VAL A 115 -8.17 -9.27 -7.04
CA VAL A 115 -6.96 -10.03 -6.70
C VAL A 115 -5.84 -9.74 -7.69
N ASP A 116 -6.12 -9.79 -9.00
CA ASP A 116 -5.12 -9.54 -10.04
C ASP A 116 -4.61 -8.09 -9.95
N ARG A 117 -5.50 -7.12 -9.76
CA ARG A 117 -5.13 -5.70 -9.60
C ARG A 117 -4.25 -5.46 -8.38
N LEU A 118 -4.63 -6.00 -7.22
CA LEU A 118 -3.88 -5.83 -5.96
C LEU A 118 -2.59 -6.67 -5.92
N THR A 119 -2.51 -7.77 -6.68
CA THR A 119 -1.30 -8.59 -6.79
C THR A 119 -0.22 -7.90 -7.61
N ASN A 120 -0.64 -7.14 -8.62
CA ASN A 120 0.24 -6.35 -9.47
C ASN A 120 0.72 -5.05 -8.79
N LEU A 121 0.18 -4.68 -7.61
CA LEU A 121 0.60 -3.52 -6.81
C LEU A 121 2.01 -3.60 -6.24
#